data_AF-A0A4Y6R595-F1
#
_entry.id   AF-A0A4Y6R595-F1
#
_cell.length_a   1.000
_cell.length_b   1.000
_cell.length_c   1.000
_cell.angle_alpha   90.00
_cell.angle_beta   90.00
_cell.angle_gamma   90.00
#
_symmetry.space_group_name_H-M   'P 1'
#
loop_
_entity.id
_entity.type
_entity.pdbx_description
1 polymer ?
#
loop_
_entity_poly.entity_id
_entity_poly.type
_entity_poly.pdbx_seq_one_letter_code
_entity_poly.pdbx_strand_id
1 'polypeptide(L)'
;MPDISSLAAAAAVPYLALFLFFAVLTAAMASDYVKVEAPGGPWVLITQDPFDGDSVDIYTRHDDTHFRWSRSAPELAGWPRVEDQNCSLGAIGDELPLTCRFGAVVISQGR
;
A
#
# COMPACT_ATOMS: atom_id res chain seq x y z
N MET A 1 36.01 -35.93 15.63
CA MET A 1 34.57 -36.01 15.94
C MET A 1 34.04 -34.59 15.93
N PRO A 2 33.08 -34.22 15.08
CA PRO A 2 32.50 -32.89 15.13
C PRO A 2 31.83 -32.70 16.50
N ASP A 3 32.18 -31.62 17.19
CA ASP A 3 31.57 -31.27 18.46
C ASP A 3 30.05 -31.15 18.29
N ILE A 4 29.29 -31.60 19.29
CA ILE A 4 27.82 -31.65 19.27
C ILE A 4 27.22 -30.27 18.91
N SER A 5 27.92 -29.20 19.29
CA SER A 5 27.62 -27.81 18.94
C SER A 5 27.67 -27.52 17.43
N SER A 6 28.58 -28.15 16.69
CA SER A 6 28.72 -28.00 15.24
C SER A 6 27.59 -28.71 14.48
N LEU A 7 27.17 -29.88 14.96
CA LEU A 7 26.00 -30.61 14.43
C LEU A 7 24.70 -29.85 14.70
N ALA A 8 24.53 -29.30 15.90
CA ALA A 8 23.36 -28.50 16.26
C ALA A 8 23.26 -27.22 15.42
N ALA A 9 24.38 -26.53 15.18
CA ALA A 9 24.42 -25.35 14.32
C ALA A 9 24.01 -25.67 12.87
N ALA A 10 24.55 -26.76 12.29
CA ALA A 10 24.20 -27.17 10.93
C ALA A 10 22.73 -27.57 10.77
N ALA A 11 22.14 -28.21 11.79
CA ALA A 11 20.73 -28.55 11.80
C ALA A 11 19.81 -27.32 11.94
N ALA A 12 20.29 -26.24 12.57
CA ALA A 12 19.53 -25.00 12.76
C ALA A 12 19.51 -24.09 11.51
N VAL A 13 20.53 -24.19 10.64
CA VAL A 13 20.63 -23.40 9.39
C VAL A 13 19.36 -23.46 8.52
N PRO A 14 18.77 -24.64 8.20
CA PRO A 14 17.56 -24.69 7.38
C PRO A 14 16.36 -24.01 8.05
N TYR A 15 16.22 -24.11 9.37
CA TYR A 15 15.13 -23.45 10.11
C TYR A 15 15.31 -21.93 10.14
N LEU A 16 16.55 -21.45 10.30
CA LEU A 16 16.85 -20.03 10.25
C LEU A 16 16.65 -19.45 8.85
N ALA A 17 17.05 -20.17 7.80
CA ALA A 17 16.80 -19.78 6.42
C ALA A 17 15.30 -19.74 6.10
N LEU A 18 14.52 -20.73 6.56
CA LEU A 18 13.08 -20.76 6.39
C LEU A 18 12.40 -19.61 7.15
N PHE A 19 12.82 -19.34 8.38
CA PHE A 19 12.31 -18.22 9.17
C PHE A 19 12.59 -16.88 8.50
N LEU A 20 13.83 -16.67 8.01
CA LEU A 20 14.19 -15.45 7.27
C LEU A 20 13.38 -15.31 5.98
N PHE A 21 13.15 -16.41 5.26
CA PHE A 21 12.31 -16.40 4.07
C PHE A 21 10.88 -15.95 4.38
N PHE A 22 10.24 -16.52 5.42
CA PHE A 22 8.93 -16.07 5.85
C PHE A 22 8.94 -14.63 6.36
N ALA A 23 9.97 -14.20 7.09
CA ALA A 23 10.09 -12.82 7.56
C ALA A 23 10.15 -11.83 6.37
N VAL A 24 10.93 -12.15 5.33
CA VAL A 24 11.02 -11.34 4.10
C VAL A 24 9.69 -11.33 3.36
N LEU A 25 9.03 -12.48 3.21
CA LEU A 25 7.71 -12.54 2.57
C LEU A 25 6.66 -11.73 3.33
N THR A 26 6.62 -11.84 4.66
CA THR A 26 5.65 -11.09 5.49
C THR A 26 5.89 -9.59 5.37
N ALA A 27 7.15 -9.15 5.37
CA ALA A 27 7.49 -7.74 5.16
C ALA A 27 7.12 -7.25 3.76
N ALA A 28 7.29 -8.09 2.74
CA ALA A 28 6.90 -7.77 1.35
C ALA A 28 5.39 -7.81 1.09
N MET A 29 4.60 -8.39 1.99
CA MET A 29 3.13 -8.48 1.89
C MET A 29 2.41 -7.47 2.79
N ALA A 30 3.14 -6.66 3.56
CA ALA A 30 2.53 -5.57 4.30
C ALA A 30 2.02 -4.52 3.31
N SER A 31 0.69 -4.42 3.17
CA SER A 31 0.07 -3.35 2.39
C SER A 31 0.18 -2.05 3.16
N ASP A 32 0.81 -1.06 2.56
CA ASP A 32 0.87 0.28 3.12
C ASP A 32 -0.46 0.99 2.87
N TYR A 33 -0.92 1.70 3.90
CA TYR A 33 -2.12 2.51 3.85
C TYR A 33 -1.76 3.98 4.08
N VAL A 34 -2.28 4.84 3.21
CA VAL A 34 -2.06 6.29 3.28
C VAL A 34 -3.40 6.97 3.47
N LYS A 35 -3.51 7.74 4.55
CA LYS A 35 -4.64 8.63 4.75
C LYS A 35 -4.28 10.02 4.25
N VAL A 36 -5.04 10.53 3.29
CA VAL A 36 -4.92 11.91 2.79
C VAL A 36 -6.17 12.68 3.19
N GLU A 37 -6.00 13.84 3.82
CA GLU A 37 -7.09 14.66 4.34
C GLU A 37 -7.15 16.01 3.62
N ALA A 38 -8.35 16.39 3.19
CA ALA A 38 -8.61 17.66 2.52
C ALA A 38 -8.79 18.80 3.54
N PRO A 39 -8.51 20.05 3.14
CA PRO A 39 -8.90 21.22 3.91
C PRO A 39 -10.42 21.23 4.14
N GLY A 40 -10.86 21.04 5.40
CA GLY A 40 -12.28 20.93 5.75
C GLY A 40 -12.70 19.59 6.35
N GLY A 41 -11.80 18.60 6.39
CA GLY A 41 -11.99 17.34 7.10
C GLY A 41 -12.32 16.08 6.27
N PRO A 42 -12.83 16.13 5.01
CA PRO A 42 -12.94 14.92 4.20
C PRO A 42 -11.59 14.23 4.06
N TRP A 43 -11.58 12.91 4.07
CA TRP A 43 -10.36 12.13 3.88
C TRP A 43 -10.63 10.90 3.04
N VAL A 44 -9.56 10.41 2.41
CA VAL A 44 -9.54 9.12 1.73
C VAL A 44 -8.43 8.26 2.32
N LEU A 45 -8.70 6.97 2.46
CA LEU A 45 -7.70 5.96 2.79
C LEU A 45 -7.37 5.22 1.52
N ILE A 46 -6.09 5.22 1.17
CA ILE A 46 -5.58 4.60 -0.05
C ILE A 46 -4.74 3.42 0.36
N THR A 47 -5.07 2.23 -0.14
CA THR A 47 -4.26 1.02 0.03
C THR A 47 -3.77 0.56 -1.32
N GLN A 48 -2.48 0.28 -1.42
CA GLN A 48 -1.85 -0.18 -2.65
C GLN A 48 -1.35 -1.62 -2.47
N ASP A 49 -1.44 -2.43 -3.53
CA ASP A 49 -0.84 -3.76 -3.52
C ASP A 49 0.68 -3.65 -3.27
N PRO A 50 1.22 -4.41 -2.30
CA PRO A 50 2.62 -4.24 -1.93
C PRO A 50 3.62 -4.84 -2.92
N PHE A 51 3.19 -5.71 -3.84
CA PHE A 51 4.09 -6.45 -4.72
C PHE A 51 4.56 -5.62 -5.91
N ASP A 52 3.64 -5.20 -6.78
CA ASP A 52 3.95 -4.34 -7.94
C ASP A 52 3.12 -3.07 -7.97
N GLY A 53 2.19 -2.93 -7.02
CA GLY A 53 1.34 -1.76 -6.89
C GLY A 53 0.32 -1.64 -8.02
N ASP A 54 0.07 -2.69 -8.80
CA ASP A 54 -0.84 -2.66 -9.96
C ASP A 54 -2.30 -2.38 -9.60
N SER A 55 -2.62 -2.42 -8.31
CA SER A 55 -3.94 -2.14 -7.79
C SER A 55 -3.89 -1.18 -6.61
N VAL A 56 -4.89 -0.30 -6.61
CA VAL A 56 -5.12 0.72 -5.58
C VAL A 56 -6.59 0.66 -5.20
N ASP A 57 -6.85 0.52 -3.91
CA ASP A 57 -8.19 0.66 -3.33
C ASP A 57 -8.26 1.99 -2.58
N ILE A 58 -9.33 2.75 -2.84
CA ILE A 58 -9.60 4.03 -2.21
C ILE A 58 -10.93 3.95 -1.46
N TYR A 59 -10.87 4.26 -0.18
CA TYR A 59 -12.00 4.28 0.74
C TYR A 59 -12.28 5.72 1.17
N THR A 60 -13.51 6.17 0.97
CA THR A 60 -13.97 7.48 1.48
C THR A 60 -14.40 7.36 2.95
N ARG A 61 -14.58 8.50 3.62
CA ARG A 61 -15.12 8.53 4.99
C ARG A 61 -16.47 7.80 5.03
N HIS A 62 -16.60 6.81 5.92
CA HIS A 62 -17.73 5.87 6.08
C HIS A 62 -17.81 4.69 5.11
N ASP A 63 -16.81 4.51 4.24
CA ASP A 63 -16.82 3.42 3.25
C ASP A 63 -18.01 3.50 2.27
N ASP A 64 -18.66 4.67 2.20
CA ASP A 64 -19.81 4.95 1.32
C ASP A 64 -19.41 4.82 -0.16
N THR A 65 -18.11 4.88 -0.48
CA THR A 65 -17.61 4.63 -1.83
C THR A 65 -16.27 3.91 -1.80
N HIS A 66 -16.27 2.66 -2.26
CA HIS A 66 -15.07 1.86 -2.53
C HIS A 66 -14.72 1.96 -4.02
N PHE A 67 -13.60 2.60 -4.33
CA PHE A 67 -13.05 2.61 -5.68
C PHE A 67 -11.84 1.70 -5.73
N ARG A 68 -11.96 0.60 -6.47
CA ARG A 68 -10.83 -0.25 -6.81
C ARG A 68 -10.36 0.05 -8.23
N TRP A 69 -9.15 0.55 -8.36
CA TRP A 69 -8.45 0.63 -9.64
C TRP A 69 -7.45 -0.52 -9.77
N SER A 70 -7.49 -1.20 -10.90
CA SER A 70 -6.53 -2.25 -11.24
C SER A 70 -5.99 -2.05 -12.66
N ARG A 71 -4.67 -2.19 -12.83
CA ARG A 71 -3.91 -2.25 -14.08
C ARG A 71 -3.95 -1.01 -15.00
N SER A 72 -4.91 -0.10 -14.86
CA SER A 72 -5.24 0.91 -15.89
C SER A 72 -5.15 2.37 -15.41
N ALA A 73 -4.59 2.60 -14.22
CA ALA A 73 -4.45 3.94 -13.63
C ALA A 73 -2.97 4.22 -13.28
N PRO A 74 -2.08 4.40 -14.27
CA PRO A 74 -0.65 4.61 -14.04
C PRO A 74 -0.33 5.84 -13.16
N GLU A 75 -1.28 6.77 -13.02
CA GLU A 75 -1.19 7.92 -12.12
C GLU A 75 -1.21 7.54 -10.62
N LEU A 76 -1.74 6.37 -10.27
CA LEU A 76 -1.87 5.91 -8.87
C LEU A 76 -1.39 4.48 -8.65
N ALA A 77 -1.60 3.59 -9.62
CA ALA A 77 -1.14 2.22 -9.62
C ALA A 77 0.25 2.12 -10.27
N GLY A 78 1.10 1.28 -9.69
CA GLY A 78 2.50 1.10 -10.04
C GLY A 78 3.46 1.93 -9.19
N TRP A 79 4.71 1.98 -9.63
CA TRP A 79 5.76 2.77 -8.99
C TRP A 79 5.87 4.16 -9.62
N PRO A 80 6.09 5.22 -8.83
CA PRO A 80 6.29 5.22 -7.37
C PRO A 80 4.99 5.06 -6.57
N ARG A 81 5.07 4.46 -5.38
CA ARG A 81 3.89 4.21 -4.53
C ARG A 81 3.23 5.50 -4.10
N VAL A 82 1.92 5.48 -3.87
CA VAL A 82 1.14 6.65 -3.45
C VAL A 82 1.73 7.34 -2.20
N GLU A 83 2.23 6.55 -1.24
CA GLU A 83 2.89 7.05 -0.03
C GLU A 83 4.13 7.92 -0.29
N ASP A 84 4.84 7.64 -1.39
CA ASP A 84 6.07 8.33 -1.78
C ASP A 84 5.80 9.60 -2.63
N GLN A 85 4.55 9.84 -3.02
CA GLN A 85 4.20 10.86 -4.02
C GLN A 85 3.78 12.22 -3.44
N ASN A 86 3.81 12.42 -2.12
CA ASN A 86 3.37 13.65 -1.44
C ASN A 86 1.99 14.13 -1.93
N CYS A 87 1.01 13.22 -1.90
CA CYS A 87 -0.33 13.52 -2.41
C CYS A 87 -1.09 14.53 -1.52
N SER A 88 -1.91 15.35 -2.15
CA SER A 88 -2.82 16.30 -1.51
C SER A 88 -4.25 16.06 -1.98
N LEU A 89 -5.20 16.16 -1.06
CA LEU A 89 -6.62 16.01 -1.34
C LEU A 89 -7.30 17.38 -1.34
N GLY A 90 -8.03 17.70 -2.40
CA GLY A 90 -8.98 18.81 -2.42
C GLY A 90 -10.40 18.35 -2.08
N ALA A 91 -11.28 19.31 -1.83
CA ALA A 91 -12.71 19.06 -1.67
C ALA A 91 -13.47 20.14 -2.44
N ILE A 92 -14.18 19.73 -3.50
CA ILE A 92 -14.92 20.64 -4.39
C ILE A 92 -16.31 20.04 -4.62
N GLY A 93 -17.32 20.57 -3.94
CA GLY A 93 -18.68 20.00 -4.00
C GLY A 93 -18.70 18.55 -3.49
N ASP A 94 -19.23 17.65 -4.32
CA ASP A 94 -19.30 16.20 -4.05
C ASP A 94 -18.06 15.44 -4.62
N GLU A 95 -17.01 16.15 -5.01
CA GLU A 95 -15.79 15.59 -5.58
C GLU A 95 -14.56 15.81 -4.68
N LEU A 96 -13.71 14.79 -4.66
CA LEU A 96 -12.43 14.76 -3.95
C LEU A 96 -11.29 14.61 -4.97
N PRO A 97 -10.78 15.70 -5.54
CA PRO A 97 -9.61 15.65 -6.41
C PRO A 97 -8.36 15.29 -5.59
N LEU A 98 -7.77 14.15 -5.89
CA LEU A 98 -6.49 13.70 -5.35
C LEU A 98 -5.39 14.08 -6.34
N THR A 99 -4.45 14.90 -5.90
CA THR A 99 -3.29 15.30 -6.71
C THR A 99 -2.01 14.75 -6.09
N CYS A 100 -1.26 13.98 -6.87
CA CYS A 100 0.02 13.40 -6.51
C CYS A 100 1.12 13.96 -7.43
N ARG A 101 2.40 13.72 -7.11
CA ARG A 101 3.52 14.21 -7.92
C ARG A 101 3.43 13.78 -9.40
N PHE A 102 2.95 12.57 -9.67
CA PHE A 102 2.96 11.99 -11.02
C PHE A 102 1.59 11.91 -11.68
N GLY A 103 0.54 12.46 -11.06
CA GLY A 103 -0.80 12.50 -11.66
C GLY A 103 -1.87 13.06 -10.74
N ALA A 104 -3.06 13.22 -11.28
CA ALA A 104 -4.23 13.67 -10.54
C ALA A 104 -5.44 12.84 -10.94
N VAL A 105 -6.30 12.55 -9.98
CA VAL A 105 -7.54 11.83 -10.20
C VAL A 105 -8.68 12.49 -9.43
N VAL A 106 -9.90 12.37 -9.95
CA VAL A 106 -11.10 12.86 -9.28
C VAL A 106 -11.86 11.68 -8.71
N ILE A 107 -12.07 11.69 -7.40
CA ILE A 107 -12.86 10.69 -6.69
C ILE A 107 -14.24 11.30 -6.45
N SER A 108 -15.28 10.77 -7.10
CA SER A 108 -16.66 11.22 -6.88
C SER A 108 -17.22 10.55 -5.63
N GLN A 109 -17.71 11.33 -4.67
CA GLN A 109 -18.49 10.79 -3.56
C GLN A 109 -19.91 10.54 -4.08
N GLY A 110 -20.23 9.29 -4.38
CA GLY A 110 -21.58 8.93 -4.83
C GLY A 110 -22.62 9.37 -3.79
N ARG A 111 -23.73 9.96 -4.25
CA ARG A 111 -24.91 10.23 -3.42
C ARG A 111 -25.64 8.96 -3.01
#